data_AF-A0A530LWA0-F1
#
_entry.id   AF-A0A530LWA0-F1
#
_cell.length_a   1.000
_cell.length_b   1.000
_cell.length_c   1.000
_cell.angle_alpha   90.00
_cell.angle_beta   90.00
_cell.angle_gamma   90.00
#
_symmetry.space_group_name_H-M   'P 1'
#
loop_
_entity.id
_entity.type
_entity.pdbx_description
1 polymer ?
#
loop_
_entity_poly.entity_id
_entity_poly.type
_entity_poly.pdbx_seq_one_letter_code
_entity_poly.pdbx_strand_id
1 'polypeptide(L)' 'MNMSVADYARECAARGLRGDYSVCRADFTVAQGYNYSDEEQAVWRTLCDRQTK' A
#
# COMPACT_ATOMS: atom_id res chain seq x y z
N MET A 1 -3.35 -17.83 -12.30
CA MET A 1 -4.03 -17.66 -11.00
C MET A 1 -4.89 -16.41 -11.12
N ASN A 2 -6.20 -16.54 -11.30
CA ASN A 2 -7.13 -15.40 -11.42
C ASN A 2 -7.85 -15.21 -10.07
N MET A 3 -7.12 -14.71 -9.07
CA MET A 3 -7.72 -14.36 -7.78
C MET A 3 -8.30 -12.95 -7.88
N SER A 4 -9.54 -12.77 -7.42
CA SER A 4 -10.16 -11.44 -7.35
C SER A 4 -9.56 -10.62 -6.20
N VAL A 5 -9.64 -9.29 -6.29
CA VAL A 5 -9.29 -8.39 -5.17
C VAL A 5 -10.06 -8.75 -3.90
N ALA A 6 -11.34 -9.10 -4.03
CA ALA A 6 -12.18 -9.44 -2.88
C ALA A 6 -11.75 -10.73 -2.18
N ASP A 7 -11.36 -11.75 -2.95
CA ASP A 7 -10.84 -13.00 -2.38
C ASP A 7 -9.47 -12.78 -1.74
N TYR A 8 -8.60 -12.01 -2.40
CA TYR A 8 -7.29 -11.64 -1.83
C TYR A 8 -7.43 -10.85 -0.52
N ALA A 9 -8.34 -9.88 -0.47
CA ALA A 9 -8.61 -9.09 0.73
C ALA A 9 -9.05 -9.98 1.89
N ARG A 10 -9.89 -10.98 1.62
CA ARG A 10 -10.36 -11.97 2.61
C ARG A 10 -9.21 -12.82 3.14
N GLU A 11 -8.33 -13.30 2.27
CA GLU A 11 -7.13 -14.06 2.66
C GLU A 11 -6.16 -13.22 3.49
N CYS A 12 -5.92 -11.96 3.10
CA CYS A 12 -5.09 -11.03 3.86
C CYS A 12 -5.66 -10.78 5.26
N ALA A 13 -6.97 -10.55 5.37
CA ALA A 13 -7.65 -10.38 6.65
C ALA A 13 -7.53 -11.63 7.53
N ALA A 14 -7.71 -12.83 6.95
CA ALA A 14 -7.54 -14.09 7.67
C ALA A 14 -6.11 -14.30 8.21
N ARG A 15 -5.11 -13.69 7.58
CA ARG A 15 -3.70 -13.69 8.00
C ARG A 15 -3.32 -12.52 8.91
N GLY A 16 -4.27 -11.66 9.27
CA GLY A 16 -4.02 -10.48 10.11
C GLY A 16 -3.27 -9.35 9.40
N LEU A 17 -3.20 -9.36 8.07
CA LEU A 17 -2.57 -8.29 7.29
C LEU A 17 -3.50 -7.06 7.25
N ARG A 18 -2.89 -5.87 7.32
CA ARG A 18 -3.60 -4.59 7.35
C ARG A 18 -3.41 -3.89 6.00
N GLY A 19 -4.43 -3.95 5.16
CA GLY A 19 -4.47 -3.25 3.87
C GLY A 19 -5.92 -2.93 3.50
N ASP A 20 -6.16 -1.72 2.98
CA ASP A 20 -7.45 -1.37 2.40
C ASP A 20 -7.45 -1.74 0.92
N TYR A 21 -8.10 -2.86 0.61
CA TYR A 21 -8.25 -3.37 -0.75
C TYR A 21 -9.52 -2.86 -1.44
N SER A 22 -10.39 -2.12 -0.72
CA SER A 22 -11.65 -1.62 -1.29
C SER A 22 -11.43 -0.56 -2.38
N VAL A 23 -10.27 0.09 -2.36
CA VAL A 23 -9.86 1.12 -3.32
C VAL A 23 -9.20 0.56 -4.58
N CYS A 24 -8.92 -0.75 -4.62
CA CYS A 24 -8.26 -1.37 -5.75
C CYS A 24 -9.22 -1.57 -6.93
N ARG A 25 -8.70 -1.37 -8.14
CA ARG A 25 -9.31 -1.87 -9.38
C ARG A 25 -9.14 -3.39 -9.46
N ALA A 26 -9.86 -4.03 -10.39
CA ALA A 26 -9.80 -5.48 -10.59
C ALA A 26 -8.40 -6.02 -10.92
N ASP A 27 -7.50 -5.16 -11.41
CA ASP A 27 -6.09 -5.47 -11.73
C ASP A 27 -5.12 -5.14 -10.57
N PHE A 28 -5.64 -4.90 -9.37
CA PHE A 28 -4.89 -4.51 -8.17
C PHE A 28 -4.24 -3.13 -8.21
N THR A 29 -4.46 -2.33 -9.26
CA THR A 29 -3.98 -0.95 -9.29
C THR A 29 -4.86 -0.02 -8.43
N VAL A 30 -4.26 1.04 -7.91
CA VAL A 30 -4.94 2.11 -7.15
C VAL A 30 -4.36 3.46 -7.58
N ALA A 31 -5.18 4.52 -7.57
CA ALA A 31 -4.68 5.87 -7.78
C ALA A 31 -3.85 6.33 -6.56
N GLN A 32 -2.66 6.86 -6.79
CA GLN A 32 -1.84 7.41 -5.71
C GLN A 32 -2.45 8.73 -5.21
N GLY A 33 -2.88 8.75 -3.95
CA GLY A 33 -3.23 9.99 -3.25
C GLY A 33 -1.96 10.64 -2.69
N TYR A 34 -1.56 11.79 -3.22
CA TYR A 34 -0.34 12.51 -2.79
C TYR A 34 -0.50 13.31 -1.48
N ASN A 35 -1.47 12.97 -0.64
CA ASN A 35 -1.77 13.65 0.62
C ASN A 35 -0.95 13.07 1.79
N TYR A 36 0.36 13.07 1.66
CA TYR A 36 1.28 12.60 2.72
C TYR A 36 1.56 13.72 3.71
N SER A 37 1.63 13.39 5.00
CA SER A 37 1.97 14.35 6.05
C SER A 37 3.44 14.77 5.98
N ASP A 38 3.77 15.88 6.64
CA ASP A 38 5.15 16.34 6.73
C ASP A 38 6.06 15.31 7.42
N GLU A 39 5.54 14.60 8.43
CA GLU A 39 6.25 13.52 9.12
C GLU A 39 6.52 12.33 8.20
N GLU A 40 5.52 11.90 7.41
CA GLU A 40 5.69 10.82 6.43
C GLU A 40 6.75 11.18 5.38
N GLN A 41 6.71 12.42 4.88
CA GLN A 41 7.70 12.95 3.94
C GLN A 41 9.10 13.05 4.57
N ALA A 42 9.21 13.40 5.86
CA ALA A 42 10.47 13.44 6.58
C ALA A 42 11.10 12.05 6.73
N VAL A 43 10.28 11.03 7.03
CA VAL A 43 10.72 9.63 7.08
C VAL A 43 11.23 9.19 5.70
N TRP A 44 10.49 9.50 4.64
CA TRP A 44 10.91 9.18 3.27
C TRP A 44 12.28 9.76 2.92
N ARG A 45 12.48 11.06 3.16
CA ARG A 45 13.77 11.72 2.89
C ARG A 45 14.91 11.10 3.71
N THR A 46 14.65 10.78 4.97
CA THR A 46 15.64 10.11 5.83
C THR A 46 16.05 8.75 5.26
N LEU A 47 15.09 7.97 4.75
CA LEU A 47 15.38 6.69 4.11
C LEU A 47 16.18 6.87 2.82
N CYS A 48 15.82 7.85 1.97
CA CYS A 48 16.61 8.18 0.78
C CYS A 48 18.07 8.48 1.14
N ASP A 49 18.28 9.41 2.07
CA ASP A 49 19.61 9.80 2.54
C ASP A 49 20.44 8.63 3.06
N ARG A 50 19.82 7.68 3.77
CA ARG A 50 20.49 6.48 4.30
C ARG A 50 20.92 5.52 3.18
N GLN A 51 20.25 5.50 2.03
CA GLN A 51 20.53 4.53 0.96
C GLN A 51 21.40 5.09 -0.16
N THR A 52 21.56 6.42 -0.23
CA THR A 52 22.30 7.10 -1.32
C THR A 52 23.58 7.79 -0.86
N LYS A 53 23.95 7.68 0.41
CA LYS A 53 25.25 8.13 0.96
C LYS A 53 26.13 6.92 1.24
#